data_AF-A0A8H6IAR8-F1
#
_entry.id   AF-A0A8H6IAR8-F1
#
_cell.length_a   1.000
_cell.length_b   1.000
_cell.length_c   1.000
_cell.angle_alpha   90.00
_cell.angle_beta   90.00
_cell.angle_gamma   90.00
#
_symmetry.space_group_name_H-M   'P 1'
#
loop_
_entity.id
_entity.type
_entity.pdbx_description
1 polymer ?
#
loop_
_entity_poly.entity_id
_entity_poly.type
_entity_poly.pdbx_seq_one_letter_code
_entity_poly.pdbx_strand_id
1 'polypeptide(L)'
;MMQPNRNFIRTLLVTERSFRLVHYDRSGFYVSQLMDIHQNAHTFIRIVLGLSSRREAVLGFDTSIQWRCDPETGRKSEGTLETVDADGQPILYKLKMDRPPFVRTGLCGRGTTCWYATHPQTGEDVLVKDAWREDGKASEYAYLTAAQSVEGVVQMISFQDLCAETKAYRPEDFASMGYVSRTKSRVVMRCYGKSLEHFTSRIEAISALRDAIHGYRGLLSKSVLHRDVSLQNVLLGTVNAAPGSRGILIDLDMAVWTHTDISILRAETGIGTRRFQSISVLRSLELELPPAHDYLDDLESFFYVLCHLVLLFERPGKRSERMDANLVYWESEDASVVANAKGAVLYDTWECPSWWGE
;
A
#
# COMPACT_ATOMS: atom_id res chain seq x y z
N MET A 1 -6.59 7.70 16.98
CA MET A 1 -7.58 7.28 15.97
C MET A 1 -7.18 7.93 14.65
N MET A 2 -6.68 7.17 13.69
CA MET A 2 -6.26 7.68 12.37
C MET A 2 -7.53 8.05 11.57
N GLN A 3 -7.55 9.22 10.91
CA GLN A 3 -8.67 9.66 10.06
C GLN A 3 -8.31 9.38 8.59
N PRO A 4 -8.73 8.23 8.02
CA PRO A 4 -8.20 7.74 6.74
C PRO A 4 -8.56 8.59 5.52
N ASN A 5 -9.61 9.41 5.59
CA ASN A 5 -10.01 10.32 4.51
C ASN A 5 -9.38 11.72 4.63
N ARG A 6 -8.25 11.89 5.33
CA ARG A 6 -7.54 13.18 5.37
C ARG A 6 -6.38 13.21 4.39
N ASN A 7 -6.32 14.29 3.61
CA ASN A 7 -5.19 14.62 2.74
C ASN A 7 -4.11 15.41 3.51
N PHE A 8 -4.52 16.26 4.46
CA PHE A 8 -3.61 17.00 5.33
C PHE A 8 -4.24 17.31 6.69
N ILE A 9 -3.40 17.71 7.65
CA ILE A 9 -3.80 18.22 8.97
C ILE A 9 -3.05 19.52 9.22
N ARG A 10 -3.72 20.50 9.83
CA ARG A 10 -3.10 21.74 10.32
C ARG A 10 -3.34 21.85 11.82
N THR A 11 -2.30 22.23 12.56
CA THR A 11 -2.36 22.50 13.99
C THR A 11 -1.77 23.87 14.29
N LEU A 12 -2.26 24.51 15.34
CA LEU A 12 -1.78 25.81 15.78
C LEU A 12 -0.99 25.63 17.08
N LEU A 13 0.26 26.11 17.08
CA LEU A 13 1.05 26.24 18.30
C LEU A 13 0.94 27.68 18.78
N VAL A 14 0.47 27.87 20.01
CA VAL A 14 0.22 29.20 20.61
C VAL A 14 0.95 29.29 21.93
N THR A 15 1.56 30.45 22.17
CA THR A 15 2.08 30.88 23.48
C THR A 15 1.36 32.16 23.89
N GLU A 16 1.75 32.75 25.02
CA GLU A 16 1.16 34.01 25.50
C GLU A 16 1.28 35.17 24.49
N ARG A 17 2.35 35.21 23.68
CA ARG A 17 2.63 36.32 22.76
C ARG A 17 2.78 35.93 21.31
N SER A 18 2.99 34.65 21.01
CA SER A 18 3.34 34.21 19.67
C SER A 18 2.58 32.97 19.22
N PHE A 19 2.46 32.80 17.92
CA PHE A 19 1.83 31.64 17.30
C PHE A 19 2.58 31.18 16.06
N ARG A 20 2.40 29.91 15.69
CA ARG A 20 2.81 29.37 14.39
C ARG A 20 1.90 28.23 13.96
N LEU A 21 1.70 28.10 12.65
CA LEU A 21 0.97 27.01 12.04
C LEU A 21 1.93 25.85 11.77
N VAL A 22 1.49 24.64 12.10
CA VAL A 22 2.15 23.41 11.66
C VAL A 22 1.22 22.69 10.71
N HIS A 23 1.70 22.36 9.53
CA HIS A 23 1.00 21.63 8.50
C HIS A 23 1.64 20.27 8.32
N TYR A 24 0.82 19.22 8.22
CA TYR A 24 1.23 17.85 7.96
C TYR A 24 0.48 17.34 6.74
N ASP A 25 1.19 16.79 5.77
CA ASP A 25 0.65 16.11 4.61
C ASP A 25 1.53 14.89 4.25
N ARG A 26 1.29 14.27 3.10
CA ARG A 26 2.06 13.09 2.66
C ARG A 26 3.47 13.39 2.18
N SER A 27 3.81 14.67 1.98
CA SER A 27 5.14 15.18 1.67
C SER A 27 5.90 15.62 2.93
N GLY A 28 5.37 15.37 4.12
CA GLY A 28 6.01 15.67 5.40
C GLY A 28 5.32 16.80 6.14
N PHE A 29 6.10 17.57 6.89
CA PHE A 29 5.57 18.71 7.63
C PHE A 29 6.13 20.04 7.12
N TYR A 30 5.38 21.10 7.39
CA TYR A 30 5.76 22.48 7.16
C TYR A 30 5.42 23.27 8.43
N VAL A 31 6.38 24.05 8.92
CA VAL A 31 6.19 24.94 10.07
C VAL A 31 6.30 26.37 9.56
N SER A 32 5.27 27.18 9.81
CA SER A 32 5.32 28.59 9.49
C SER A 32 6.36 29.33 10.34
N GLN A 33 6.71 30.55 9.95
CA GLN A 33 7.42 31.46 10.82
C GLN A 33 6.66 31.67 12.14
N LEU A 34 7.40 31.91 13.22
CA LEU A 34 6.85 32.30 14.51
C LEU A 34 6.44 33.77 14.44
N MET A 35 5.17 34.05 14.68
CA MET A 35 4.59 35.39 14.56
C MET A 35 4.12 35.88 15.92
N ASP A 36 4.30 37.17 16.22
CA ASP A 36 3.69 37.81 17.38
C ASP A 36 2.18 38.00 17.15
N ILE A 37 1.36 37.60 18.13
CA ILE A 37 -0.11 37.61 18.06
C ILE A 37 -0.63 39.03 17.95
N HIS A 38 -0.06 39.98 18.70
CA HIS A 38 -0.55 41.35 18.75
C HIS A 38 -0.18 42.12 17.48
N GLN A 39 0.97 41.81 16.88
CA GLN A 39 1.40 42.40 15.60
C GLN A 39 0.70 41.75 14.39
N ASN A 40 0.33 40.47 14.48
CA ASN A 40 -0.27 39.70 13.38
C ASN A 40 -1.68 39.18 13.70
N ALA A 41 -2.46 39.93 14.48
CA ALA A 41 -3.76 39.51 14.99
C ALA A 41 -4.73 39.05 13.90
N HIS A 42 -4.74 39.74 12.74
CA HIS A 42 -5.58 39.35 11.61
C HIS A 42 -5.21 37.96 11.07
N THR A 43 -3.91 37.66 10.93
CA THR A 43 -3.43 36.33 10.50
C THR A 43 -3.77 35.26 11.53
N PHE A 44 -3.59 35.55 12.82
CA PHE A 44 -3.97 34.65 13.90
C PHE A 44 -5.47 34.29 13.84
N ILE A 45 -6.35 35.29 13.76
CA ILE A 45 -7.81 35.09 13.66
C ILE A 45 -8.16 34.27 12.41
N ARG A 46 -7.55 34.57 11.25
CA ARG A 46 -7.78 33.80 10.02
C ARG A 46 -7.42 32.32 10.18
N ILE A 47 -6.32 32.01 10.87
CA ILE A 47 -5.94 30.62 11.13
C ILE A 47 -6.93 29.95 12.07
N VAL A 48 -7.33 30.61 13.16
CA VAL A 48 -8.36 30.08 14.08
C VAL A 48 -9.65 29.78 13.33
N LEU A 49 -10.15 30.73 12.52
CA LEU A 49 -11.35 30.53 11.70
C LEU A 49 -11.19 29.38 10.70
N GLY A 50 -10.01 29.24 10.08
CA GLY A 50 -9.71 28.13 9.18
C GLY A 50 -9.75 26.78 9.88
N LEU A 51 -9.18 26.68 11.09
CA LEU A 51 -9.16 25.46 11.90
C LEU A 51 -10.52 25.13 12.54
N SER A 52 -11.39 26.13 12.72
CA SER A 52 -12.78 25.98 13.18
C SER A 52 -13.80 25.92 12.05
N SER A 53 -13.34 25.85 10.79
CA SER A 53 -14.19 25.83 9.61
C SER A 53 -15.10 24.60 9.59
N ARG A 54 -16.35 24.77 9.12
CA ARG A 54 -17.25 23.64 8.79
C ARG A 54 -17.02 23.07 7.40
N ARG A 55 -16.19 23.74 6.57
CA ARG A 55 -15.84 23.26 5.24
C ARG A 55 -14.76 22.20 5.35
N GLU A 56 -15.16 20.95 5.12
CA GLU A 56 -14.29 19.77 5.22
C GLU A 56 -12.98 19.88 4.45
N ALA A 57 -13.03 20.39 3.20
CA ALA A 57 -11.85 20.62 2.37
C ALA A 57 -10.84 21.59 3.01
N VAL A 58 -11.30 22.61 3.76
CA VAL A 58 -10.42 23.57 4.46
C VAL A 58 -9.68 22.88 5.61
N LEU A 59 -10.35 21.93 6.26
CA LEU A 59 -9.78 21.11 7.32
C LEU A 59 -8.86 20.00 6.77
N GLY A 60 -8.87 19.76 5.45
CA GLY A 60 -8.05 18.76 4.79
C GLY A 60 -8.67 17.38 4.66
N PHE A 61 -10.00 17.29 4.77
CA PHE A 61 -10.74 16.07 4.43
C PHE A 61 -10.93 15.95 2.91
N ASP A 62 -10.87 14.72 2.43
CA ASP A 62 -11.29 14.33 1.09
C ASP A 62 -12.82 14.33 1.03
N THR A 63 -13.39 15.30 0.32
CA THR A 63 -14.83 15.52 0.24
C THR A 63 -15.56 14.50 -0.63
N SER A 64 -14.85 13.69 -1.41
CA SER A 64 -15.45 12.59 -2.16
C SER A 64 -15.87 11.42 -1.26
N ILE A 65 -15.40 11.38 -0.01
CA ILE A 65 -15.74 10.35 0.98
C ILE A 65 -16.63 10.98 2.05
N GLN A 66 -17.90 10.58 2.07
CA GLN A 66 -18.92 11.16 2.94
C GLN A 66 -19.50 10.11 3.88
N TRP A 67 -19.96 10.57 5.04
CA TRP A 67 -20.57 9.72 6.07
C TRP A 67 -21.94 10.29 6.46
N ARG A 68 -22.93 9.42 6.65
CA ARG A 68 -24.15 9.75 7.38
C ARG A 68 -24.01 9.23 8.80
N CYS A 69 -24.38 10.06 9.76
CA CYS A 69 -24.45 9.66 11.15
C CYS A 69 -25.90 9.40 11.53
N ASP A 70 -26.09 8.35 12.31
CA ASP A 70 -27.33 8.09 13.02
C ASP A 70 -27.63 9.26 13.98
N PRO A 71 -28.79 9.93 13.88
CA PRO A 71 -29.09 11.11 14.69
C PRO A 71 -29.18 10.84 16.20
N GLU A 72 -29.52 9.62 16.61
CA GLU A 72 -29.73 9.26 18.02
C GLU A 72 -28.42 8.89 18.69
N THR A 73 -27.57 8.13 18.01
CA THR A 73 -26.32 7.60 18.55
C THR A 73 -25.08 8.41 18.17
N GLY A 74 -25.19 9.29 17.16
CA GLY A 74 -24.07 10.05 16.59
C GLY A 74 -23.03 9.18 15.87
N ARG A 75 -23.27 7.88 15.72
CA ARG A 75 -22.36 6.94 15.07
C ARG A 75 -22.56 6.94 13.56
N LYS A 76 -21.49 6.66 12.80
CA LYS A 76 -21.57 6.51 11.35
C LYS A 76 -22.47 5.32 11.00
N SER A 77 -23.58 5.59 10.31
CA SER A 77 -24.55 4.59 9.84
C SER A 77 -24.34 4.22 8.38
N GLU A 78 -23.91 5.18 7.55
CA GLU A 78 -23.62 4.95 6.14
C GLU A 78 -22.36 5.71 5.69
N GLY A 79 -21.71 5.20 4.66
CA GLY A 79 -20.57 5.83 4.01
C GLY A 79 -20.66 5.72 2.50
N THR A 80 -20.23 6.76 1.79
CA THR A 80 -20.18 6.79 0.33
C THR A 80 -18.84 7.30 -0.15
N LEU A 81 -18.43 6.85 -1.33
CA LEU A 81 -17.20 7.28 -1.99
C LEU A 81 -17.51 7.59 -3.46
N GLU A 82 -17.29 8.83 -3.87
CA GLU A 82 -17.42 9.29 -5.25
C GLU A 82 -16.07 9.22 -5.97
N THR A 83 -16.08 8.76 -7.22
CA THR A 83 -14.92 8.68 -8.13
C THR A 83 -15.44 8.66 -9.57
N VAL A 84 -14.58 8.35 -10.54
CA VAL A 84 -14.97 8.16 -11.94
C VAL A 84 -15.00 6.68 -12.35
N ASP A 85 -15.86 6.34 -13.31
CA ASP A 85 -15.88 5.06 -14.01
C ASP A 85 -14.83 5.01 -15.14
N ALA A 86 -14.87 3.95 -15.96
CA ALA A 86 -13.92 3.77 -17.07
C ALA A 86 -14.06 4.83 -18.18
N ASP A 87 -15.23 5.45 -18.31
CA ASP A 87 -15.53 6.52 -19.28
C ASP A 87 -15.31 7.93 -18.69
N GLY A 88 -14.79 8.01 -17.46
CA GLY A 88 -14.56 9.26 -16.75
C GLY A 88 -15.83 9.89 -16.17
N GLN A 89 -16.96 9.17 -16.15
CA GLN A 89 -18.22 9.68 -15.58
C GLN A 89 -18.27 9.47 -14.07
N PRO A 90 -18.89 10.39 -13.31
CA PRO A 90 -19.03 10.24 -11.86
C PRO A 90 -19.81 8.96 -11.48
N ILE A 91 -19.28 8.23 -10.50
CA ILE A 91 -19.89 7.02 -9.93
C ILE A 91 -19.76 7.06 -8.40
N LEU A 92 -20.84 6.69 -7.70
CA LEU A 92 -20.95 6.74 -6.25
C LEU A 92 -21.02 5.32 -5.65
N TYR A 93 -19.95 4.89 -4.99
CA TYR A 93 -19.87 3.61 -4.31
C TYR A 93 -20.41 3.68 -2.88
N LYS A 94 -21.15 2.65 -2.45
CA LYS A 94 -21.57 2.49 -1.05
C LYS A 94 -20.49 1.76 -0.26
N LEU A 95 -19.93 2.40 0.76
CA LEU A 95 -18.91 1.82 1.62
C LEU A 95 -19.51 0.72 2.52
N LYS A 96 -18.74 -0.35 2.75
CA LYS A 96 -19.10 -1.43 3.67
C LYS A 96 -18.79 -1.04 5.11
N MET A 97 -19.81 -0.65 5.86
CA MET A 97 -19.65 -0.13 7.24
C MET A 97 -19.24 -1.21 8.25
N ASP A 98 -19.51 -2.47 7.95
CA ASP A 98 -19.11 -3.66 8.73
C ASP A 98 -17.65 -4.06 8.51
N ARG A 99 -17.00 -3.52 7.48
CA ARG A 99 -15.61 -3.83 7.13
C ARG A 99 -14.76 -2.55 7.13
N PRO A 100 -13.96 -2.31 8.19
CA PRO A 100 -13.16 -1.09 8.27
C PRO A 100 -12.15 -1.02 7.12
N PRO A 101 -11.79 0.20 6.67
CA PRO A 101 -10.76 0.35 5.64
C PRO A 101 -9.42 -0.18 6.15
N PHE A 102 -8.66 -0.79 5.26
CA PHE A 102 -7.26 -1.11 5.52
C PHE A 102 -6.44 0.19 5.36
N VAL A 103 -5.58 0.50 6.33
CA VAL A 103 -4.79 1.74 6.34
C VAL A 103 -3.35 1.42 6.72
N ARG A 104 -2.39 1.76 5.87
CA ARG A 104 -0.96 1.73 6.24
C ARG A 104 -0.63 2.97 7.09
N THR A 105 0.03 2.76 8.23
CA THR A 105 0.22 3.76 9.31
C THR A 105 1.35 4.78 9.08
N GLY A 106 2.02 4.76 7.93
CA GLY A 106 3.09 5.72 7.62
C GLY A 106 2.57 7.16 7.55
N LEU A 107 3.28 8.11 8.18
CA LEU A 107 2.94 9.54 8.14
C LEU A 107 3.20 10.12 6.74
N CYS A 108 4.41 9.90 6.22
CA CYS A 108 4.84 10.30 4.88
C CYS A 108 4.86 9.10 3.93
N GLY A 109 4.89 9.36 2.62
CA GLY A 109 5.02 8.30 1.62
C GLY A 109 3.69 7.88 1.01
N ARG A 110 3.54 6.58 0.72
CA ARG A 110 2.41 6.03 -0.05
C ARG A 110 1.05 6.19 0.62
N GLY A 111 1.00 6.09 1.95
CA GLY A 111 -0.22 6.34 2.71
C GLY A 111 -1.44 5.50 2.28
N THR A 112 -1.20 4.27 1.82
CA THR A 112 -2.21 3.40 1.19
C THR A 112 -3.42 3.20 2.09
N THR A 113 -4.60 3.49 1.54
CA THR A 113 -5.89 3.28 2.19
C THR A 113 -6.80 2.51 1.24
N CYS A 114 -7.31 1.35 1.67
CA CYS A 114 -8.22 0.54 0.86
C CYS A 114 -9.60 0.50 1.50
N TRP A 115 -10.59 0.97 0.76
CA TRP A 115 -11.99 1.06 1.16
C TRP A 115 -12.77 -0.10 0.54
N TYR A 116 -13.46 -0.87 1.37
CA TYR A 116 -14.38 -1.90 0.87
C TYR A 116 -15.71 -1.24 0.51
N ALA A 117 -16.22 -1.51 -0.69
CA ALA A 117 -17.44 -0.91 -1.17
C ALA A 117 -18.25 -1.89 -2.03
N THR A 118 -19.48 -1.48 -2.35
CA THR A 118 -20.38 -2.20 -3.26
C THR A 118 -20.54 -1.40 -4.54
N HIS A 119 -20.37 -2.05 -5.67
CA HIS A 119 -20.58 -1.45 -6.99
C HIS A 119 -22.07 -1.10 -7.18
N PRO A 120 -22.41 0.15 -7.53
CA PRO A 120 -23.81 0.59 -7.50
C PRO A 120 -24.70 -0.09 -8.55
N GLN A 121 -24.15 -0.47 -9.71
CA GLN A 121 -24.90 -1.16 -10.77
C GLN A 121 -24.90 -2.69 -10.65
N THR A 122 -23.75 -3.33 -10.37
CA THR A 122 -23.67 -4.81 -10.35
C THR A 122 -23.98 -5.40 -8.98
N GLY A 123 -23.89 -4.61 -7.90
CA GLY A 123 -24.02 -5.11 -6.53
C GLY A 123 -22.81 -5.92 -6.04
N GLU A 124 -21.74 -6.02 -6.85
CA GLU A 124 -20.54 -6.78 -6.49
C GLU A 124 -19.65 -6.01 -5.51
N ASP A 125 -18.87 -6.76 -4.73
CA ASP A 125 -17.86 -6.21 -3.85
C ASP A 125 -16.67 -5.68 -4.65
N VAL A 126 -16.28 -4.45 -4.35
CA VAL A 126 -15.10 -3.80 -4.93
C VAL A 126 -14.19 -3.26 -3.84
N LEU A 127 -12.92 -3.08 -4.19
CA LEU A 127 -11.94 -2.41 -3.37
C LEU A 127 -11.57 -1.08 -4.03
N VAL A 128 -11.66 0.02 -3.29
CA VAL A 128 -11.20 1.33 -3.74
C VAL A 128 -9.89 1.64 -3.01
N LYS A 129 -8.77 1.69 -3.74
CA LYS A 129 -7.44 1.96 -3.21
C LYS A 129 -7.06 3.42 -3.46
N ASP A 130 -6.79 4.15 -2.39
CA ASP A 130 -6.16 5.46 -2.39
C ASP A 130 -4.67 5.32 -2.09
N ALA A 131 -3.81 5.93 -2.91
CA ALA A 131 -2.36 5.93 -2.71
C ALA A 131 -1.72 7.25 -3.16
N TRP A 132 -0.57 7.57 -2.58
CA TRP A 132 0.22 8.76 -2.90
C TRP A 132 1.53 8.38 -3.57
N ARG A 133 1.83 9.00 -4.70
CA ARG A 133 3.11 8.85 -5.42
C ARG A 133 3.85 10.16 -5.46
N GLU A 134 5.17 10.10 -5.57
CA GLU A 134 5.96 11.29 -5.87
C GLU A 134 5.66 11.76 -7.29
N ASP A 135 5.62 13.07 -7.47
CA ASP A 135 5.41 13.66 -8.79
C ASP A 135 6.51 13.18 -9.75
N GLY A 136 6.12 12.79 -10.96
CA GLY A 136 7.02 12.23 -11.97
C GLY A 136 7.20 10.70 -11.91
N LYS A 137 6.75 10.01 -10.85
CA LYS A 137 6.68 8.54 -10.84
C LYS A 137 5.45 8.05 -11.61
N ALA A 138 5.62 6.93 -12.32
CA ALA A 138 4.52 6.23 -12.97
C ALA A 138 3.44 5.84 -11.94
N SER A 139 2.18 5.96 -12.33
CA SER A 139 1.05 5.60 -11.48
C SER A 139 0.75 4.10 -11.58
N GLU A 140 0.27 3.51 -10.50
CA GLU A 140 -0.07 2.07 -10.43
C GLU A 140 -1.06 1.66 -11.54
N TYR A 141 -1.99 2.55 -11.91
CA TYR A 141 -2.98 2.26 -12.95
C TYR A 141 -2.32 1.87 -14.28
N ALA A 142 -1.13 2.40 -14.60
CA ALA A 142 -0.42 2.09 -15.84
C ALA A 142 0.00 0.62 -15.89
N TYR A 143 0.51 0.09 -14.78
CA TYR A 143 0.86 -1.33 -14.66
C TYR A 143 -0.39 -2.21 -14.61
N LEU A 144 -1.44 -1.76 -13.91
CA LEU A 144 -2.72 -2.46 -13.86
C LEU A 144 -3.40 -2.53 -15.23
N THR A 145 -3.24 -1.49 -16.05
CA THR A 145 -3.73 -1.47 -17.45
C THR A 145 -3.04 -2.54 -18.29
N ALA A 146 -1.73 -2.72 -18.12
CA ALA A 146 -1.00 -3.78 -18.80
C ALA A 146 -1.31 -5.18 -18.26
N ALA A 147 -1.64 -5.28 -16.97
CA ALA A 147 -2.08 -6.51 -16.30
C ALA A 147 -3.54 -6.90 -16.60
N GLN A 148 -4.27 -6.10 -17.38
CA GLN A 148 -5.64 -6.41 -17.75
C GLN A 148 -5.71 -7.78 -18.42
N SER A 149 -6.64 -8.61 -17.95
CA SER A 149 -6.87 -9.98 -18.43
C SER A 149 -5.74 -10.97 -18.12
N VAL A 150 -4.75 -10.60 -17.30
CA VAL A 150 -3.75 -11.55 -16.78
C VAL A 150 -4.37 -12.32 -15.61
N GLU A 151 -4.60 -13.62 -15.81
CA GLU A 151 -5.05 -14.51 -14.74
C GLU A 151 -4.02 -14.55 -13.59
N GLY A 152 -4.49 -14.66 -12.35
CA GLY A 152 -3.62 -14.65 -11.18
C GLY A 152 -3.13 -13.24 -10.76
N VAL A 153 -3.63 -12.17 -11.38
CA VAL A 153 -3.33 -10.78 -11.02
C VAL A 153 -4.61 -9.98 -10.79
N VAL A 154 -4.57 -9.01 -9.86
CA VAL A 154 -5.67 -8.09 -9.59
C VAL A 154 -6.17 -7.39 -10.85
N GLN A 155 -7.49 -7.28 -11.00
CA GLN A 155 -8.12 -6.62 -12.13
C GLN A 155 -8.68 -5.25 -11.72
N MET A 156 -8.22 -4.21 -12.41
CA MET A 156 -8.71 -2.84 -12.28
C MET A 156 -10.07 -2.69 -12.99
N ILE A 157 -10.95 -1.86 -12.41
CA ILE A 157 -12.26 -1.49 -12.95
C ILE A 157 -12.20 -0.06 -13.51
N SER A 158 -11.73 0.89 -12.71
CA SER A 158 -11.55 2.29 -13.10
C SER A 158 -10.47 2.95 -12.25
N PHE A 159 -10.05 4.16 -12.62
CA PHE A 159 -9.09 4.93 -11.85
C PHE A 159 -9.31 6.45 -12.01
N GLN A 160 -8.86 7.20 -11.00
CA GLN A 160 -8.74 8.64 -11.01
C GLN A 160 -7.31 9.00 -10.60
N ASP A 161 -6.48 9.41 -11.57
CA ASP A 161 -5.03 9.57 -11.32
C ASP A 161 -4.67 10.81 -10.48
N LEU A 162 -5.56 11.80 -10.47
CA LEU A 162 -5.39 13.08 -9.79
C LEU A 162 -6.60 13.37 -8.89
N CYS A 163 -6.50 12.95 -7.63
CA CYS A 163 -7.50 13.24 -6.59
C CYS A 163 -7.09 14.42 -5.71
N ALA A 164 -5.79 14.61 -5.49
CA ALA A 164 -5.21 15.64 -4.64
C ALA A 164 -3.69 15.76 -4.91
N GLU A 165 -3.12 16.93 -4.62
CA GLU A 165 -1.68 17.16 -4.69
C GLU A 165 -1.22 17.92 -3.44
N THR A 166 -0.09 17.51 -2.86
CA THR A 166 0.43 18.15 -1.64
C THR A 166 0.90 19.58 -1.88
N LYS A 167 1.44 19.89 -3.07
CA LYS A 167 1.79 21.27 -3.44
C LYS A 167 0.61 22.24 -3.37
N ALA A 168 -0.61 21.78 -3.63
CA ALA A 168 -1.82 22.61 -3.53
C ALA A 168 -2.18 23.01 -2.08
N TYR A 169 -1.56 22.38 -1.09
CA TYR A 169 -1.80 22.65 0.33
C TYR A 169 -0.73 23.52 0.99
N ARG A 170 0.33 23.84 0.23
CA ARG A 170 1.52 24.58 0.65
C ARG A 170 1.62 25.92 -0.09
N PRO A 171 2.43 26.88 0.40
CA PRO A 171 2.74 28.09 -0.37
C PRO A 171 3.31 27.76 -1.74
N GLU A 172 3.03 28.59 -2.75
CA GLU A 172 3.38 28.35 -4.16
C GLU A 172 4.90 28.19 -4.36
N ASP A 173 5.70 29.01 -3.68
CA ASP A 173 7.17 28.96 -3.72
C ASP A 173 7.78 28.09 -2.60
N PHE A 174 7.02 27.18 -2.00
CA PHE A 174 7.54 26.35 -0.93
C PHE A 174 8.60 25.37 -1.45
N ALA A 175 9.85 25.66 -1.11
CA ALA A 175 10.97 24.76 -1.30
C ALA A 175 11.68 24.53 0.04
N SER A 176 11.89 23.25 0.39
CA SER A 176 12.76 22.87 1.51
C SER A 176 13.60 21.67 1.11
N MET A 177 14.79 21.54 1.70
CA MET A 177 15.62 20.35 1.52
C MET A 177 14.81 19.10 1.88
N GLY A 178 14.69 18.16 0.94
CA GLY A 178 13.93 16.91 1.12
C GLY A 178 12.41 17.00 0.87
N TYR A 179 11.86 18.15 0.48
CA TYR A 179 10.46 18.22 0.05
C TYR A 179 10.31 17.66 -1.36
N VAL A 180 9.38 16.72 -1.52
CA VAL A 180 8.95 16.19 -2.82
C VAL A 180 7.42 16.23 -2.85
N SER A 181 6.86 16.93 -3.82
CA SER A 181 5.41 16.97 -4.05
C SER A 181 4.88 15.58 -4.39
N ARG A 182 3.67 15.29 -3.93
CA ARG A 182 3.01 14.01 -4.12
C ARG A 182 1.61 14.19 -4.65
N THR A 183 1.24 13.29 -5.55
CA THR A 183 -0.09 13.20 -6.15
C THR A 183 -0.82 11.97 -5.60
N LYS A 184 -2.07 12.17 -5.18
CA LYS A 184 -3.00 11.11 -4.77
C LYS A 184 -3.71 10.55 -6.00
N SER A 185 -3.65 9.25 -6.20
CA SER A 185 -4.51 8.52 -7.12
C SER A 185 -5.51 7.66 -6.36
N ARG A 186 -6.59 7.32 -7.05
CA ARG A 186 -7.62 6.39 -6.62
C ARG A 186 -7.84 5.34 -7.68
N VAL A 187 -7.82 4.07 -7.31
CA VAL A 187 -8.04 2.94 -8.22
C VAL A 187 -9.16 2.07 -7.67
N VAL A 188 -10.16 1.79 -8.50
CA VAL A 188 -11.21 0.81 -8.19
C VAL A 188 -10.80 -0.52 -8.79
N MET A 189 -10.82 -1.58 -7.98
CA MET A 189 -10.42 -2.93 -8.40
C MET A 189 -11.43 -3.97 -7.89
N ARG A 190 -11.42 -5.14 -8.53
CA ARG A 190 -12.20 -6.29 -8.06
C ARG A 190 -11.80 -6.66 -6.63
N CYS A 191 -12.78 -7.01 -5.80
CA CYS A 191 -12.50 -7.54 -4.47
C CYS A 191 -12.25 -9.06 -4.54
N TYR A 192 -11.18 -9.51 -3.89
CA TYR A 192 -10.81 -10.93 -3.78
C TYR A 192 -10.91 -11.41 -2.33
N GLY A 193 -10.37 -12.61 -2.07
CA GLY A 193 -10.28 -13.17 -0.73
C GLY A 193 -9.29 -12.43 0.17
N LYS A 194 -8.99 -13.06 1.31
CA LYS A 194 -8.04 -12.51 2.28
C LYS A 194 -6.60 -12.70 1.80
N SER A 195 -5.65 -11.99 2.44
CA SER A 195 -4.21 -12.27 2.33
C SER A 195 -3.93 -13.77 2.55
N LEU A 196 -2.92 -14.28 1.86
CA LEU A 196 -2.48 -15.67 1.90
C LEU A 196 -2.19 -16.16 3.32
N GLU A 197 -1.89 -15.26 4.27
CA GLU A 197 -1.74 -15.59 5.69
C GLU A 197 -2.99 -16.20 6.35
N HIS A 198 -4.15 -16.09 5.71
CA HIS A 198 -5.43 -16.60 6.21
C HIS A 198 -5.86 -17.91 5.56
N PHE A 199 -4.93 -18.62 4.91
CA PHE A 199 -5.20 -19.93 4.34
C PHE A 199 -5.74 -20.92 5.38
N THR A 200 -6.63 -21.78 4.91
CA THR A 200 -7.36 -22.78 5.69
C THR A 200 -6.91 -24.20 5.37
N SER A 201 -6.17 -24.40 4.28
CA SER A 201 -5.55 -25.68 3.94
C SER A 201 -4.24 -25.50 3.18
N ARG A 202 -3.39 -26.53 3.22
CA ARG A 202 -2.12 -26.58 2.44
C ARG A 202 -2.36 -26.45 0.94
N ILE A 203 -3.36 -27.17 0.43
CA ILE A 203 -3.72 -27.16 -0.99
C ILE A 203 -4.18 -25.77 -1.42
N GLU A 204 -4.92 -25.07 -0.56
CA GLU A 204 -5.29 -23.67 -0.82
C GLU A 204 -4.06 -22.77 -0.88
N ALA A 205 -3.15 -22.85 0.08
CA ALA A 205 -1.93 -22.03 0.09
C ALA A 205 -1.03 -22.28 -1.14
N ILE A 206 -0.77 -23.56 -1.46
CA ILE A 206 0.07 -23.93 -2.60
C ILE A 206 -0.62 -23.60 -3.93
N SER A 207 -1.94 -23.81 -4.04
CA SER A 207 -2.69 -23.43 -5.24
C SER A 207 -2.66 -21.92 -5.45
N ALA A 208 -2.80 -21.14 -4.39
CA ALA A 208 -2.74 -19.69 -4.46
C ALA A 208 -1.35 -19.20 -4.87
N LEU A 209 -0.27 -19.73 -4.27
CA LEU A 209 1.09 -19.40 -4.68
C LEU A 209 1.37 -19.75 -6.14
N ARG A 210 0.96 -20.94 -6.57
CA ARG A 210 1.12 -21.38 -7.97
C ARG A 210 0.43 -20.41 -8.93
N ASP A 211 -0.82 -20.07 -8.66
CA ASP A 211 -1.61 -19.19 -9.53
C ASP A 211 -1.05 -17.76 -9.52
N ALA A 212 -0.56 -17.25 -8.38
CA ALA A 212 0.11 -15.96 -8.29
C ALA A 212 1.46 -15.92 -9.05
N ILE A 213 2.26 -16.99 -9.01
CA ILE A 213 3.49 -17.12 -9.82
C ILE A 213 3.14 -17.18 -11.31
N HIS A 214 2.04 -17.86 -11.67
CA HIS A 214 1.55 -17.87 -13.04
C HIS A 214 1.13 -16.46 -13.50
N GLY A 215 0.43 -15.73 -12.64
CA GLY A 215 0.08 -14.33 -12.89
C GLY A 215 1.31 -13.42 -13.00
N TYR A 216 2.32 -13.62 -12.16
CA TYR A 216 3.60 -12.92 -12.27
C TYR A 216 4.30 -13.20 -13.61
N ARG A 217 4.30 -14.44 -14.09
CA ARG A 217 4.79 -14.76 -15.44
C ARG A 217 4.00 -14.01 -16.53
N GLY A 218 2.69 -13.83 -16.32
CA GLY A 218 1.87 -12.98 -17.18
C GLY A 218 2.31 -11.52 -17.17
N LEU A 219 2.63 -10.95 -16.00
CA LEU A 219 3.20 -9.60 -15.89
C LEU A 219 4.55 -9.46 -16.60
N LEU A 220 5.43 -10.44 -16.47
CA LEU A 220 6.71 -10.46 -17.19
C LEU A 220 6.51 -10.44 -18.71
N SER A 221 5.52 -11.17 -19.24
CA SER A 221 5.18 -11.12 -20.67
C SER A 221 4.69 -9.74 -21.14
N LYS A 222 4.31 -8.87 -20.20
CA LYS A 222 3.94 -7.46 -20.40
C LYS A 222 5.07 -6.50 -20.03
N SER A 223 6.28 -7.01 -19.81
CA SER A 223 7.45 -6.23 -19.42
C SER A 223 7.31 -5.53 -18.07
N VAL A 224 6.62 -6.16 -17.11
CA VAL A 224 6.42 -5.63 -15.75
C VAL A 224 7.09 -6.52 -14.71
N LEU A 225 8.01 -5.94 -13.92
CA LEU A 225 8.55 -6.53 -12.70
C LEU A 225 7.75 -6.03 -11.49
N HIS A 226 7.52 -6.89 -10.49
CA HIS A 226 6.65 -6.60 -9.35
C HIS A 226 7.40 -5.88 -8.21
N ARG A 227 8.58 -6.39 -7.82
CA ARG A 227 9.50 -5.81 -6.82
C ARG A 227 9.03 -5.73 -5.36
N ASP A 228 7.76 -6.01 -5.08
CA ASP A 228 7.24 -6.08 -3.69
C ASP A 228 6.42 -7.36 -3.46
N VAL A 229 6.89 -8.51 -3.96
CA VAL A 229 6.23 -9.80 -3.68
C VAL A 229 6.35 -10.09 -2.18
N SER A 230 5.21 -10.30 -1.53
CA SER A 230 5.13 -10.51 -0.08
C SER A 230 3.91 -11.34 0.28
N LEU A 231 3.89 -11.89 1.50
CA LEU A 231 2.74 -12.66 1.99
C LEU A 231 1.43 -11.84 1.96
N GLN A 232 1.51 -10.53 2.17
CA GLN A 232 0.36 -9.62 2.16
C GLN A 232 -0.11 -9.28 0.73
N ASN A 233 0.76 -9.42 -0.26
CA ASN A 233 0.51 -9.07 -1.66
C ASN A 233 0.07 -10.27 -2.51
N VAL A 234 -0.11 -11.44 -1.89
CA VAL A 234 -0.80 -12.58 -2.49
C VAL A 234 -2.13 -12.77 -1.78
N LEU A 235 -3.24 -12.57 -2.48
CA LEU A 235 -4.58 -12.82 -1.96
C LEU A 235 -5.06 -14.21 -2.37
N LEU A 236 -5.88 -14.81 -1.52
CA LEU A 236 -6.68 -15.98 -1.88
C LEU A 236 -7.74 -15.57 -2.90
N GLY A 237 -8.03 -16.47 -3.84
CA GLY A 237 -9.14 -16.33 -4.77
C GLY A 237 -10.49 -16.26 -4.05
N THR A 238 -11.54 -15.93 -4.80
CA THR A 238 -12.92 -16.04 -4.29
C THR A 238 -13.27 -17.49 -4.00
N VAL A 239 -14.34 -17.71 -3.23
CA VAL A 239 -14.86 -19.06 -2.95
C VAL A 239 -15.10 -19.78 -4.28
N ASN A 240 -14.61 -21.01 -4.40
CA ASN A 240 -14.68 -21.84 -5.62
C ASN A 240 -13.97 -21.25 -6.85
N ALA A 241 -12.95 -20.40 -6.67
CA ALA A 241 -12.17 -19.89 -7.78
C ALA A 241 -11.60 -21.02 -8.67
N ALA A 242 -11.73 -20.84 -9.99
CA ALA A 242 -11.17 -21.75 -10.98
C ALA A 242 -9.63 -21.79 -10.87
N PRO A 243 -8.98 -22.90 -11.27
CA PRO A 243 -7.52 -22.92 -11.47
C PRO A 243 -7.08 -21.71 -12.30
N GLY A 244 -5.99 -21.04 -11.89
CA GLY A 244 -5.52 -19.79 -12.47
C GLY A 244 -6.00 -18.54 -11.72
N SER A 245 -7.04 -18.66 -10.88
CA SER A 245 -7.59 -17.56 -10.07
C SER A 245 -7.66 -17.86 -8.57
N ARG A 246 -7.01 -18.94 -8.10
CA ARG A 246 -7.01 -19.32 -6.66
C ARG A 246 -6.06 -18.49 -5.83
N GLY A 247 -5.10 -17.84 -6.48
CA GLY A 247 -4.24 -16.83 -5.88
C GLY A 247 -4.11 -15.65 -6.81
N ILE A 248 -4.11 -14.46 -6.22
CA ILE A 248 -4.16 -13.19 -6.93
C ILE A 248 -3.03 -12.32 -6.42
N LEU A 249 -2.07 -12.01 -7.27
CA LEU A 249 -1.00 -11.06 -7.01
C LEU A 249 -1.55 -9.62 -7.08
N ILE A 250 -1.24 -8.81 -6.08
CA ILE A 250 -1.73 -7.44 -5.93
C ILE A 250 -0.58 -6.46 -5.62
N ASP A 251 -0.88 -5.16 -5.65
CA ASP A 251 0.01 -4.07 -5.23
C ASP A 251 1.20 -3.82 -6.19
N LEU A 252 0.91 -3.17 -7.32
CA LEU A 252 1.89 -2.82 -8.35
C LEU A 252 2.53 -1.43 -8.13
N ASP A 253 2.42 -0.87 -6.92
CA ASP A 253 2.96 0.46 -6.58
C ASP A 253 4.49 0.54 -6.72
N MET A 254 5.18 -0.58 -6.53
CA MET A 254 6.64 -0.67 -6.65
C MET A 254 7.11 -1.24 -7.99
N ALA A 255 6.16 -1.55 -8.89
CA ALA A 255 6.44 -2.17 -10.16
C ALA A 255 7.26 -1.24 -11.08
N VAL A 256 7.97 -1.84 -12.02
CA VAL A 256 8.73 -1.13 -13.05
C VAL A 256 8.61 -1.81 -14.39
N TRP A 257 8.76 -1.02 -15.44
CA TRP A 257 8.95 -1.53 -16.79
C TRP A 257 10.35 -2.10 -16.97
N THR A 258 10.46 -3.18 -17.74
CA THR A 258 11.72 -3.83 -18.10
C THR A 258 11.85 -4.02 -19.61
N HIS A 259 13.07 -3.98 -20.15
CA HIS A 259 13.32 -4.22 -21.58
C HIS A 259 13.86 -5.63 -21.89
N THR A 260 14.27 -6.40 -20.88
CA THR A 260 14.82 -7.78 -21.02
C THR A 260 14.73 -8.55 -19.69
N ASP A 261 13.58 -8.50 -19.01
CA ASP A 261 13.34 -9.07 -17.67
C ASP A 261 14.25 -8.53 -16.53
N ILE A 262 15.06 -7.51 -16.84
CA ILE A 262 15.95 -6.77 -15.93
C ILE A 262 15.44 -5.32 -15.80
N SER A 263 15.31 -4.83 -14.57
CA SER A 263 14.96 -3.43 -14.29
C SER A 263 16.01 -2.47 -14.84
N ILE A 264 15.58 -1.29 -15.31
CA ILE A 264 16.51 -0.18 -15.59
C ILE A 264 17.04 0.48 -14.31
N LEU A 265 16.35 0.24 -13.18
CA LEU A 265 16.71 0.75 -11.85
C LEU A 265 17.54 -0.29 -11.09
N ARG A 266 18.54 0.21 -10.35
CA ARG A 266 19.38 -0.60 -9.45
C ARG A 266 18.55 -1.20 -8.30
N ALA A 267 19.01 -2.32 -7.76
CA ALA A 267 18.45 -2.90 -6.56
C ALA A 267 18.68 -1.98 -5.35
N GLU A 268 17.62 -1.66 -4.61
CA GLU A 268 17.66 -0.83 -3.41
C GLU A 268 16.97 -1.54 -2.26
N THR A 269 17.67 -1.72 -1.13
CA THR A 269 17.13 -2.38 0.07
C THR A 269 15.93 -1.64 0.69
N GLY A 270 15.77 -0.36 0.39
CA GLY A 270 14.61 0.45 0.81
C GLY A 270 13.31 0.16 0.03
N ILE A 271 13.36 -0.67 -1.03
CA ILE A 271 12.22 -0.96 -1.90
C ILE A 271 11.63 -2.34 -1.61
N GLY A 272 10.31 -2.38 -1.41
CA GLY A 272 9.57 -3.61 -1.15
C GLY A 272 9.62 -4.04 0.31
N THR A 273 9.29 -5.31 0.56
CA THR A 273 9.18 -5.86 1.91
C THR A 273 10.43 -6.66 2.27
N ARG A 274 11.31 -6.10 3.11
CA ARG A 274 12.65 -6.63 3.43
C ARG A 274 12.74 -8.13 3.69
N ARG A 275 11.86 -8.67 4.53
CA ARG A 275 11.85 -10.11 4.86
C ARG A 275 11.60 -11.01 3.65
N PHE A 276 11.12 -10.47 2.54
CA PHE A 276 10.87 -11.20 1.29
C PHE A 276 11.85 -10.84 0.17
N GLN A 277 12.64 -9.76 0.27
CA GLN A 277 13.68 -9.40 -0.71
C GLN A 277 14.67 -10.53 -0.95
N SER A 278 15.15 -10.68 -2.19
CA SER A 278 16.22 -11.63 -2.52
C SER A 278 17.52 -11.32 -1.76
N ILE A 279 18.40 -12.32 -1.62
CA ILE A 279 19.73 -12.12 -1.06
C ILE A 279 20.54 -11.11 -1.89
N SER A 280 20.38 -11.14 -3.23
CA SER A 280 21.02 -10.18 -4.15
C SER A 280 20.62 -8.74 -3.82
N VAL A 281 19.31 -8.48 -3.65
CA VAL A 281 18.80 -7.15 -3.27
C VAL A 281 19.29 -6.76 -1.87
N LEU A 282 19.27 -7.69 -0.90
CA LEU A 282 19.71 -7.40 0.47
C LEU A 282 21.20 -7.04 0.56
N ARG A 283 22.05 -7.69 -0.25
CA ARG A 283 23.49 -7.41 -0.31
C ARG A 283 23.84 -6.25 -1.23
N SER A 284 22.86 -5.56 -1.82
CA SER A 284 23.12 -4.44 -2.73
C SER A 284 23.90 -3.30 -2.08
N LEU A 285 23.76 -3.11 -0.76
CA LEU A 285 24.49 -2.11 0.03
C LEU A 285 25.98 -2.44 0.22
N GLU A 286 26.38 -3.71 0.01
CA GLU A 286 27.77 -4.15 0.12
C GLU A 286 28.56 -3.94 -1.18
N LEU A 287 27.87 -3.56 -2.26
CA LEU A 287 28.42 -3.44 -3.60
C LEU A 287 28.53 -1.97 -4.02
N GLU A 288 29.66 -1.58 -4.61
CA GLU A 288 29.79 -0.24 -5.23
C GLU A 288 28.81 -0.05 -6.40
N LEU A 289 28.53 -1.14 -7.12
CA LEU A 289 27.64 -1.20 -8.28
C LEU A 289 26.73 -2.43 -8.14
N PRO A 290 25.60 -2.30 -7.44
CA PRO A 290 24.67 -3.42 -7.31
C PRO A 290 24.01 -3.75 -8.65
N PRO A 291 23.69 -5.04 -8.89
CA PRO A 291 22.91 -5.44 -10.05
C PRO A 291 21.52 -4.79 -10.01
N ALA A 292 20.92 -4.65 -11.19
CA ALA A 292 19.52 -4.25 -11.27
C ALA A 292 18.62 -5.38 -10.77
N HIS A 293 17.48 -5.00 -10.18
CA HIS A 293 16.45 -5.97 -9.80
C HIS A 293 15.93 -6.67 -11.06
N ASP A 294 15.86 -7.99 -11.06
CA ASP A 294 15.36 -8.76 -12.20
C ASP A 294 14.23 -9.72 -11.80
N TYR A 295 13.79 -10.54 -12.76
CA TYR A 295 12.71 -11.47 -12.51
C TYR A 295 13.06 -12.59 -11.50
N LEU A 296 14.34 -12.94 -11.34
CA LEU A 296 14.80 -13.95 -10.38
C LEU A 296 14.64 -13.44 -8.96
N ASP A 297 14.83 -12.13 -8.73
CA ASP A 297 14.61 -11.52 -7.41
C ASP A 297 13.15 -11.65 -6.95
N ASP A 298 12.20 -11.45 -7.86
CA ASP A 298 10.76 -11.64 -7.57
C ASP A 298 10.42 -13.13 -7.36
N LEU A 299 11.04 -14.05 -8.12
CA LEU A 299 10.86 -15.50 -7.91
C LEU A 299 11.46 -15.98 -6.57
N GLU A 300 12.62 -15.47 -6.19
CA GLU A 300 13.23 -15.72 -4.87
C GLU A 300 12.33 -15.16 -3.75
N SER A 301 11.66 -14.04 -4.00
CA SER A 301 10.66 -13.49 -3.07
C SER A 301 9.47 -14.45 -2.88
N PHE A 302 8.94 -15.07 -3.95
CA PHE A 302 7.91 -16.12 -3.83
C PHE A 302 8.40 -17.33 -3.02
N PHE A 303 9.65 -17.75 -3.21
CA PHE A 303 10.27 -18.80 -2.41
C PHE A 303 10.28 -18.42 -0.91
N TYR A 304 10.68 -17.19 -0.57
CA TYR A 304 10.64 -16.74 0.81
C TYR A 304 9.23 -16.56 1.38
N VAL A 305 8.21 -16.29 0.55
CA VAL A 305 6.81 -16.37 0.99
C VAL A 305 6.46 -17.79 1.40
N LEU A 306 6.86 -18.81 0.62
CA LEU A 306 6.64 -20.21 0.96
C LEU A 306 7.38 -20.60 2.25
N CYS A 307 8.68 -20.29 2.37
CA CYS A 307 9.44 -20.55 3.60
C CYS A 307 8.80 -19.86 4.81
N HIS A 308 8.34 -18.63 4.66
CA HIS A 308 7.68 -17.90 5.73
C HIS A 308 6.35 -18.55 6.15
N LEU A 309 5.54 -19.05 5.22
CA LEU A 309 4.37 -19.86 5.56
C LEU A 309 4.77 -21.11 6.35
N VAL A 310 5.87 -21.74 5.93
CA VAL A 310 6.36 -22.97 6.55
C VAL A 310 6.79 -22.78 7.99
N LEU A 311 7.57 -21.72 8.23
CA LEU A 311 8.18 -21.43 9.53
C LEU A 311 7.21 -20.70 10.48
N LEU A 312 6.21 -19.97 9.96
CA LEU A 312 5.30 -19.18 10.79
C LEU A 312 4.11 -19.99 11.35
N PHE A 313 3.67 -21.05 10.66
CA PHE A 313 2.46 -21.78 11.01
C PHE A 313 2.77 -23.17 11.55
N GLU A 314 2.00 -23.62 12.54
CA GLU A 314 2.06 -24.99 13.09
C GLU A 314 1.01 -25.92 12.47
N ARG A 315 -0.03 -25.34 11.86
CA ARG A 315 -1.08 -25.99 11.08
C ARG A 315 -1.87 -24.92 10.32
N PRO A 316 -2.70 -25.28 9.32
CA PRO A 316 -3.48 -24.30 8.58
C PRO A 316 -4.30 -23.38 9.50
N GLY A 317 -4.20 -22.07 9.27
CA GLY A 317 -4.90 -21.05 10.05
C GLY A 317 -4.39 -20.80 11.48
N LYS A 318 -3.39 -21.55 11.99
CA LYS A 318 -2.80 -21.31 13.32
C LYS A 318 -1.30 -21.01 13.22
N ARG A 319 -0.95 -19.76 13.56
CA ARG A 319 0.44 -19.32 13.73
C ARG A 319 1.07 -20.03 14.93
N SER A 320 2.35 -20.36 14.81
CA SER A 320 3.15 -20.86 15.92
C SER A 320 3.24 -19.79 17.02
N GLU A 321 3.13 -20.23 18.28
CA GLU A 321 3.31 -19.35 19.45
C GLU A 321 4.75 -18.89 19.61
N ARG A 322 5.71 -19.74 19.21
CA ARG A 322 7.13 -19.42 19.19
C ARG A 322 7.57 -19.15 17.76
N MET A 323 8.08 -17.95 17.52
CA MET A 323 8.66 -17.59 16.23
C MET A 323 9.94 -18.41 16.00
N ASP A 324 10.06 -18.98 14.80
CA ASP A 324 11.26 -19.67 14.38
C ASP A 324 12.48 -18.73 14.44
N ALA A 325 13.64 -19.26 14.81
CA ALA A 325 14.85 -18.46 14.97
C ALA A 325 15.23 -17.73 13.66
N ASN A 326 15.04 -18.37 12.49
CA ASN A 326 15.31 -17.73 11.21
C ASN A 326 14.40 -16.53 10.97
N LEU A 327 13.11 -16.67 11.27
CA LEU A 327 12.14 -15.58 11.10
C LEU A 327 12.48 -14.37 11.99
N VAL A 328 12.98 -14.60 13.20
CA VAL A 328 13.46 -13.51 14.07
C VAL A 328 14.58 -12.71 13.38
N TYR A 329 15.55 -13.39 12.78
CA TYR A 329 16.62 -12.71 12.04
C TYR A 329 16.13 -12.05 10.74
N TRP A 330 15.06 -12.55 10.13
CA TRP A 330 14.47 -11.95 8.93
C TRP A 330 13.75 -10.62 9.22
N GLU A 331 13.42 -10.35 10.48
CA GLU A 331 12.86 -9.06 10.92
C GLU A 331 13.92 -8.00 11.25
N SER A 332 15.22 -8.32 11.12
CA SER A 332 16.31 -7.39 11.39
C SER A 332 16.26 -6.14 10.50
N GLU A 333 16.59 -4.99 11.09
CA GLU A 333 16.82 -3.73 10.38
C GLU A 333 18.17 -3.70 9.63
N ASP A 334 19.03 -4.70 9.83
CA ASP A 334 20.28 -4.89 9.11
C ASP A 334 20.06 -5.87 7.94
N ALA A 335 20.25 -5.39 6.70
CA ALA A 335 20.02 -6.18 5.50
C ALA A 335 21.00 -7.36 5.37
N SER A 336 22.23 -7.22 5.83
CA SER A 336 23.24 -8.28 5.80
C SER A 336 22.90 -9.41 6.77
N VAL A 337 22.33 -9.07 7.95
CA VAL A 337 21.80 -10.07 8.89
C VAL A 337 20.67 -10.88 8.26
N VAL A 338 19.72 -10.21 7.58
CA VAL A 338 18.62 -10.88 6.88
C VAL A 338 19.17 -11.78 5.76
N ALA A 339 20.11 -11.29 4.96
CA ALA A 339 20.71 -12.05 3.86
C ALA A 339 21.40 -13.33 4.34
N ASN A 340 22.14 -13.27 5.45
CA ASN A 340 22.83 -14.43 6.00
C ASN A 340 21.85 -15.47 6.57
N ALA A 341 20.82 -15.04 7.31
CA ALA A 341 19.79 -15.93 7.82
C ALA A 341 18.97 -16.60 6.69
N LYS A 342 18.76 -15.88 5.59
CA LYS A 342 18.15 -16.43 4.37
C LYS A 342 19.05 -17.42 3.64
N GLY A 343 20.35 -17.14 3.60
CA GLY A 343 21.35 -18.08 3.09
C GLY A 343 21.34 -19.39 3.86
N ALA A 344 21.26 -19.36 5.19
CA ALA A 344 21.15 -20.56 6.00
C ALA A 344 19.94 -21.43 5.61
N VAL A 345 18.76 -20.84 5.39
CA VAL A 345 17.56 -21.58 4.94
C VAL A 345 17.73 -22.21 3.55
N LEU A 346 18.55 -21.63 2.67
CA LEU A 346 18.82 -22.16 1.33
C LEU A 346 19.89 -23.25 1.30
N TYR A 347 20.94 -23.11 2.11
CA TYR A 347 22.14 -23.94 2.03
C TYR A 347 22.26 -24.98 3.15
N ASP A 348 21.61 -24.76 4.29
CA ASP A 348 21.64 -25.69 5.42
C ASP A 348 20.47 -26.68 5.33
N THR A 349 20.68 -27.88 5.86
CA THR A 349 19.62 -28.88 6.00
C THR A 349 18.71 -28.51 7.17
N TRP A 350 17.43 -28.30 6.89
CA TRP A 350 16.39 -28.15 7.91
C TRP A 350 15.20 -29.05 7.57
N GLU A 351 14.52 -29.53 8.60
CA GLU A 351 13.35 -30.39 8.44
C GLU A 351 12.10 -29.55 8.21
N CYS A 352 11.38 -29.87 7.14
CA CYS A 352 10.05 -29.30 6.92
C CYS A 352 9.11 -29.83 8.04
N PRO A 353 8.35 -28.95 8.71
CA PRO A 353 7.40 -29.37 9.74
C PRO A 353 6.46 -30.47 9.23
N SER A 354 6.22 -31.49 10.05
CA SER A 354 5.44 -32.69 9.67
C SER A 354 4.09 -32.34 9.04
N TRP A 355 3.44 -31.27 9.51
CA TRP A 355 2.15 -30.85 8.99
C TRP A 355 2.17 -30.42 7.52
N TRP A 356 3.31 -30.02 6.94
CA TRP A 356 3.42 -29.72 5.50
C TRP A 356 3.56 -30.96 4.62
N GLY A 357 4.15 -32.03 5.15
CA GLY A 357 4.64 -33.18 4.37
C GLY A 357 3.84 -34.48 4.47
N GLU A 358 2.77 -34.55 5.28
CA GLU A 358 1.91 -35.76 5.40
C GLU A 358 0.69 -35.77 4.48
#